data_AF-A0A6L7XMZ7-F1
#
_entry.id   AF-A0A6L7XMZ7-F1
#
_cell.length_a   1.000
_cell.length_b   1.000
_cell.length_c   1.000
_cell.angle_alpha   90.00
_cell.angle_beta   90.00
_cell.angle_gamma   90.00
#
_symmetry.space_group_name_H-M   'P 1'
#
loop_
_entity.id
_entity.type
_entity.pdbx_description
1 polymer ?
#
loop_
_entity_poly.entity_id
_entity_poly.type
_entity_poly.pdbx_seq_one_letter_code
_entity_poly.pdbx_strand_id
1 'polypeptide(L)'
;MTAGNSSSATASSAPVRDLPHASRPSRRALLQAGGSLAVTGLAGSPALAQDSAGNPFRDRFQSFRQTFRVEPDLEEAKRILRNLVRGREPVPGLVDFTAPDIAENGNVVPITFRVNCSMTGDDRPVVVHVLAMGNPFPEVATYHFTEQSGRAEIAMRCRMRQTADLVIVAEMVDGSLGLARSHVNVTLGACS
;
A
#
# COMPACT_ATOMS: atom_id res chain seq x y z
N MET A 1 6.04 -38.34 -68.14
CA MET A 1 6.98 -39.32 -67.56
C MET A 1 7.96 -38.55 -66.68
N THR A 2 8.31 -39.08 -65.48
CA THR A 2 9.37 -38.63 -64.53
C THR A 2 9.33 -37.17 -64.02
N ALA A 3 9.77 -36.80 -62.80
CA ALA A 3 10.00 -37.47 -61.50
C ALA A 3 10.37 -36.38 -60.44
N GLY A 4 10.28 -36.68 -59.12
CA GLY A 4 10.84 -35.88 -58.00
C GLY A 4 9.78 -35.40 -56.98
N ASN A 5 9.67 -35.95 -55.76
CA ASN A 5 10.49 -35.69 -54.54
C ASN A 5 10.59 -34.18 -54.20
N SER A 6 10.41 -33.66 -52.98
CA SER A 6 10.46 -34.17 -51.59
C SER A 6 9.77 -33.12 -50.67
N SER A 7 9.47 -33.28 -49.37
CA SER A 7 9.55 -34.39 -48.40
C SER A 7 8.63 -34.07 -47.19
N SER A 8 8.32 -35.04 -46.33
CA SER A 8 7.58 -34.83 -45.07
C SER A 8 8.51 -34.74 -43.86
N ALA A 9 8.39 -33.68 -43.05
CA ALA A 9 9.15 -33.52 -41.81
C ALA A 9 8.33 -33.99 -40.59
N THR A 10 8.66 -35.15 -40.03
CA THR A 10 8.11 -35.65 -38.77
C THR A 10 8.91 -35.12 -37.58
N ALA A 11 8.28 -34.33 -36.72
CA ALA A 11 8.89 -33.87 -35.47
C ALA A 11 8.92 -35.02 -34.44
N SER A 12 10.13 -35.53 -34.15
CA SER A 12 10.35 -36.57 -33.15
C SER A 12 10.30 -35.99 -31.73
N SER A 13 9.37 -36.48 -30.90
CA SER A 13 9.26 -36.12 -29.49
C SER A 13 10.25 -36.93 -28.63
N ALA A 14 11.24 -36.27 -28.04
CA ALA A 14 12.12 -36.90 -27.06
C ALA A 14 11.39 -37.10 -25.69
N PRO A 15 11.57 -38.24 -25.01
CA PRO A 15 10.93 -38.48 -23.71
C PRO A 15 11.62 -37.72 -22.56
N VAL A 16 10.82 -37.04 -21.74
CA VAL A 16 11.26 -36.48 -20.46
C VAL A 16 11.59 -37.63 -19.49
N ARG A 17 12.75 -37.55 -18.82
CA ARG A 17 13.13 -38.50 -17.76
C ARG A 17 12.65 -38.01 -16.41
N ASP A 18 11.78 -38.78 -15.75
CA ASP A 18 11.43 -38.56 -14.35
C ASP A 18 12.62 -38.83 -13.42
N LEU A 19 12.81 -37.95 -12.43
CA LEU A 19 13.75 -38.12 -11.33
C LEU A 19 12.98 -38.48 -10.05
N PRO A 20 13.40 -39.50 -9.27
CA PRO A 20 12.66 -39.93 -8.10
C PRO A 20 12.70 -38.92 -6.95
N HIS A 21 11.54 -38.57 -6.41
CA HIS A 21 11.42 -37.74 -5.21
C HIS A 21 11.77 -38.55 -3.95
N ALA A 22 12.89 -38.21 -3.30
CA ALA A 22 13.26 -38.77 -2.00
C ALA A 22 12.31 -38.26 -0.89
N SER A 23 11.67 -39.18 -0.16
CA SER A 23 10.77 -38.86 0.95
C SER A 23 11.53 -38.39 2.18
N ARG A 24 11.16 -37.22 2.73
CA ARG A 24 11.74 -36.70 3.97
C ARG A 24 10.97 -37.29 5.17
N PRO A 25 11.65 -37.85 6.19
CA PRO A 25 10.98 -38.44 7.34
C PRO A 25 10.23 -37.38 8.16
N SER A 26 9.06 -37.75 8.70
CA SER A 26 8.19 -36.85 9.44
C SER A 26 8.70 -36.63 10.87
N ARG A 27 8.60 -35.39 11.36
CA ARG A 27 9.14 -34.96 12.67
C ARG A 27 8.56 -35.69 13.89
N ARG A 28 7.49 -36.48 13.71
CA ARG A 28 6.87 -37.29 14.78
C ARG A 28 7.75 -38.45 15.24
N ALA A 29 8.62 -38.99 14.39
CA ALA A 29 9.44 -40.16 14.72
C ALA A 29 10.53 -39.87 15.78
N LEU A 30 10.90 -38.60 16.00
CA LEU A 30 12.00 -38.22 16.90
C LEU A 30 11.58 -38.11 18.38
N LEU A 31 10.28 -38.11 18.68
CA LEU A 31 9.72 -37.71 19.99
C LEU A 31 9.26 -38.88 20.88
N GLN A 32 9.64 -40.12 20.55
CA GLN A 32 9.29 -41.32 21.34
C GLN A 32 10.51 -42.02 21.99
N ALA A 33 11.71 -41.46 21.89
CA ALA A 33 12.96 -42.05 22.40
C ALA A 33 13.52 -41.37 23.66
N GLY A 34 12.66 -40.80 24.52
CA GLY A 34 13.04 -40.17 25.79
C GLY A 34 12.34 -40.86 26.97
N GLY A 35 13.10 -41.67 27.73
CA GLY A 35 12.56 -42.59 28.73
C GLY A 35 12.18 -41.97 30.08
N SER A 36 11.38 -42.73 30.83
CA SER A 36 10.84 -42.40 32.15
C SER A 36 11.90 -42.44 33.26
N LEU A 37 11.76 -41.57 34.27
CA LEU A 37 12.20 -41.83 35.64
C LEU A 37 11.34 -41.01 36.62
N ALA A 38 10.79 -41.66 37.64
CA ALA A 38 9.92 -41.03 38.65
C ALA A 38 10.59 -41.09 40.03
N VAL A 39 10.59 -39.97 40.75
CA VAL A 39 10.92 -39.90 42.18
C VAL A 39 9.92 -38.99 42.87
N THR A 40 9.32 -39.50 43.95
CA THR A 40 8.24 -38.83 44.71
C THR A 40 8.83 -38.00 45.85
N GLY A 41 8.37 -36.76 46.03
CA GLY A 41 8.76 -35.91 47.16
C GLY A 41 7.72 -34.83 47.48
N LEU A 42 7.19 -34.85 48.70
CA LEU A 42 6.18 -33.89 49.19
C LEU A 42 6.86 -32.64 49.77
N ALA A 43 6.70 -31.49 49.12
CA ALA A 43 6.82 -30.18 49.77
C ALA A 43 6.00 -29.14 48.98
N GLY A 44 5.10 -28.43 49.65
CA GLY A 44 4.31 -27.38 49.03
C GLY A 44 5.14 -26.11 48.82
N SER A 45 5.12 -25.60 47.59
CA SER A 45 5.47 -24.21 47.25
C SER A 45 4.50 -23.75 46.17
N PRO A 46 4.00 -22.50 46.19
CA PRO A 46 3.30 -21.97 45.04
C PRO A 46 4.30 -21.90 43.90
N ALA A 47 4.13 -22.77 42.90
CA ALA A 47 4.80 -22.62 41.63
C ALA A 47 4.22 -21.37 40.96
N LEU A 48 4.79 -20.21 41.33
CA LEU A 48 4.77 -19.02 40.50
C LEU A 48 4.96 -19.48 39.07
N ALA A 49 4.03 -19.14 38.18
CA ALA A 49 4.16 -19.42 36.77
C ALA A 49 5.53 -18.88 36.36
N GLN A 50 6.47 -19.79 36.07
CA GLN A 50 7.81 -19.41 35.68
C GLN A 50 7.66 -18.71 34.34
N ASP A 51 7.70 -17.39 34.38
CA ASP A 51 7.73 -16.54 33.20
C ASP A 51 8.97 -16.93 32.41
N SER A 52 8.77 -17.82 31.44
CA SER A 52 9.86 -18.56 30.84
C SER A 52 10.62 -17.59 29.97
N ALA A 53 11.77 -17.14 30.48
CA ALA A 53 12.63 -16.13 29.88
C ALA A 53 12.59 -16.23 28.35
N GLY A 54 11.91 -15.28 27.72
CA GLY A 54 11.44 -15.42 26.35
C GLY A 54 12.59 -15.76 25.42
N ASN A 55 12.38 -16.72 24.51
CA ASN A 55 13.42 -17.18 23.59
C ASN A 55 14.17 -15.96 23.01
N PRO A 56 15.50 -15.83 23.19
CA PRO A 56 16.23 -14.59 22.84
C PRO A 56 16.20 -14.26 21.33
N PHE A 57 15.76 -15.21 20.49
CA PHE A 57 15.47 -15.03 19.07
C PHE A 57 14.03 -14.57 18.73
N ARG A 58 13.06 -14.71 19.65
CA ARG A 58 11.69 -14.20 19.47
C ARG A 58 11.52 -12.75 19.92
N ASP A 59 12.36 -12.29 20.85
CA ASP A 59 12.14 -11.01 21.53
C ASP A 59 12.88 -9.83 20.88
N ARG A 60 14.10 -10.06 20.35
CA ARG A 60 14.89 -9.04 19.62
C ARG A 60 14.25 -8.49 18.32
N PHE A 61 13.12 -9.05 17.87
CA PHE A 61 12.35 -8.54 16.74
C PHE A 61 10.95 -8.02 17.15
N GLN A 62 10.66 -7.96 18.45
CA GLN A 62 9.44 -7.36 19.00
C GLN A 62 9.74 -6.00 19.64
N SER A 63 10.88 -5.83 20.31
CA SER A 63 11.32 -4.52 20.85
C SER A 63 11.49 -3.44 19.78
N PHE A 64 11.85 -3.79 18.53
CA PHE A 64 11.91 -2.84 17.40
C PHE A 64 10.56 -2.67 16.66
N ARG A 65 9.48 -3.30 17.12
CA ARG A 65 8.11 -2.97 16.67
C ARG A 65 7.47 -1.85 17.49
N GLN A 66 8.28 -0.99 18.08
CA GLN A 66 7.86 0.37 18.41
C GLN A 66 7.73 1.17 17.10
N THR A 67 6.73 0.84 16.29
CA THR A 67 6.18 1.77 15.30
C THR A 67 5.77 3.00 16.08
N PHE A 68 6.61 4.04 16.04
CA PHE A 68 6.28 5.34 16.60
C PHE A 68 4.91 5.73 16.05
N ARG A 69 3.96 5.93 16.96
CA ARG A 69 2.58 6.22 16.59
C ARG A 69 2.50 7.67 16.17
N VAL A 70 2.98 7.97 14.96
CA VAL A 70 3.07 9.34 14.44
C VAL A 70 1.68 9.98 14.52
N GLU A 71 1.56 11.03 15.33
CA GLU A 71 0.34 11.81 15.40
C GLU A 71 0.13 12.62 14.11
N PRO A 72 -1.13 12.88 13.71
CA PRO A 72 -1.43 13.80 12.61
C PRO A 72 -1.11 15.23 13.01
N ASP A 73 -0.07 15.80 12.41
CA ASP A 73 0.25 17.23 12.50
C ASP A 73 -0.39 18.01 11.35
N LEU A 74 -1.41 18.81 11.69
CA LEU A 74 -2.11 19.67 10.74
C LEU A 74 -1.22 20.83 10.24
N GLU A 75 -0.25 21.30 11.02
CA GLU A 75 0.66 22.37 10.60
C GLU A 75 1.69 21.86 9.58
N GLU A 76 2.13 20.60 9.69
CA GLU A 76 2.93 19.94 8.66
C GLU A 76 2.14 19.81 7.34
N ALA A 77 0.89 19.32 7.42
CA ALA A 77 0.02 19.23 6.23
C ALA A 77 -0.19 20.61 5.56
N LYS A 78 -0.40 21.66 6.36
CA LYS A 78 -0.47 23.05 5.87
C LYS A 78 0.88 23.54 5.30
N ARG A 79 2.01 23.14 5.87
CA ARG A 79 3.36 23.48 5.37
C ARG A 79 3.57 22.89 3.98
N ILE A 80 3.26 21.62 3.79
CA ILE A 80 3.31 20.94 2.48
C ILE A 80 2.37 21.64 1.49
N LEU A 81 1.13 21.90 1.86
CA LEU A 81 0.18 22.62 1.00
C LEU A 81 0.69 24.01 0.57
N ARG A 82 1.26 24.80 1.50
CA ARG A 82 1.88 26.10 1.17
C ARG A 82 3.07 25.94 0.21
N ASN A 83 3.90 24.92 0.39
CA ASN A 83 5.06 24.63 -0.46
C ASN A 83 4.67 24.18 -1.88
N LEU A 84 3.53 23.53 -2.05
CA LEU A 84 2.96 23.19 -3.37
C LEU A 84 2.34 24.42 -4.04
N VAL A 85 1.53 25.20 -3.32
CA VAL A 85 0.89 26.39 -3.87
C VAL A 85 1.92 27.47 -4.26
N ARG A 86 3.00 27.63 -3.48
CA ARG A 86 4.08 28.63 -3.71
C ARG A 86 3.59 30.08 -3.81
N GLY A 87 2.45 30.39 -3.18
CA GLY A 87 1.82 31.70 -3.25
C GLY A 87 1.13 32.03 -4.58
N ARG A 88 1.00 31.07 -5.51
CA ARG A 88 0.17 31.22 -6.71
C ARG A 88 -1.31 31.24 -6.34
N GLU A 89 -2.10 32.04 -7.05
CA GLU A 89 -3.55 32.03 -6.90
C GLU A 89 -4.16 30.82 -7.67
N PRO A 90 -4.97 29.97 -7.01
CA PRO A 90 -5.57 28.83 -7.69
C PRO A 90 -6.66 29.23 -8.69
N VAL A 91 -6.65 28.60 -9.87
CA VAL A 91 -7.70 28.76 -10.89
C VAL A 91 -8.94 27.96 -10.46
N PRO A 92 -10.11 28.60 -10.24
CA PRO A 92 -11.33 27.90 -9.85
C PRO A 92 -11.88 27.07 -11.02
N GLY A 93 -12.42 25.87 -10.72
CA GLY A 93 -13.01 24.96 -11.72
C GLY A 93 -12.01 24.18 -12.58
N LEU A 94 -10.71 24.37 -12.39
CA LEU A 94 -9.66 23.62 -13.11
C LEU A 94 -9.58 22.15 -12.66
N VAL A 95 -10.00 21.83 -11.44
CA VAL A 95 -10.01 20.46 -10.89
C VAL A 95 -11.41 20.11 -10.38
N ASP A 96 -12.06 19.18 -11.06
CA ASP A 96 -13.28 18.54 -10.58
C ASP A 96 -12.90 17.44 -9.59
N PHE A 97 -13.45 17.49 -8.38
CA PHE A 97 -13.15 16.54 -7.31
C PHE A 97 -14.41 15.93 -6.73
N THR A 98 -14.48 14.60 -6.76
CA THR A 98 -15.58 13.79 -6.24
C THR A 98 -15.06 12.88 -5.13
N ALA A 99 -15.57 13.10 -3.92
CA ALA A 99 -15.35 12.26 -2.74
C ALA A 99 -16.67 12.09 -1.98
N PRO A 100 -16.89 10.98 -1.26
CA PRO A 100 -18.09 10.79 -0.45
C PRO A 100 -18.04 11.66 0.82
N ASP A 101 -19.17 12.26 1.21
CA ASP A 101 -19.26 13.08 2.43
C ASP A 101 -19.03 12.26 3.72
N ILE A 102 -19.34 10.97 3.66
CA ILE A 102 -19.21 10.00 4.77
C ILE A 102 -18.52 8.74 4.24
N ALA A 103 -17.44 8.34 4.91
CA ALA A 103 -16.72 7.10 4.68
C ALA A 103 -16.92 6.15 5.87
N GLU A 104 -17.70 5.08 5.65
CA GLU A 104 -17.93 4.03 6.66
C GLU A 104 -16.64 3.26 7.03
N ASN A 105 -15.70 3.16 6.08
CA ASN A 105 -14.45 2.45 6.25
C ASN A 105 -13.27 3.28 5.74
N GLY A 106 -12.54 3.90 6.67
CA GLY A 106 -11.36 4.71 6.35
C GLY A 106 -10.25 3.93 5.64
N ASN A 107 -10.27 2.59 5.58
CA ASN A 107 -9.22 1.81 4.90
C ASN A 107 -9.33 1.92 3.38
N VAL A 108 -10.53 2.24 2.89
CA VAL A 108 -10.89 2.25 1.47
C VAL A 108 -11.88 3.38 1.23
N VAL A 109 -11.38 4.63 1.23
CA VAL A 109 -12.15 5.80 0.82
C VAL A 109 -12.02 5.96 -0.69
N PRO A 110 -13.06 5.69 -1.50
CA PRO A 110 -13.01 5.90 -2.94
C PRO A 110 -13.02 7.40 -3.24
N ILE A 111 -12.10 7.85 -4.08
CA ILE A 111 -12.07 9.23 -4.57
C ILE A 111 -11.76 9.27 -6.06
N THR A 112 -12.37 10.22 -6.75
CA THR A 112 -12.13 10.46 -8.18
C THR A 112 -11.87 11.94 -8.39
N PHE A 113 -10.88 12.27 -9.20
CA PHE A 113 -10.63 13.64 -9.62
C PHE A 113 -10.32 13.71 -11.11
N ARG A 114 -10.61 14.86 -11.69
CA ARG A 114 -10.35 15.19 -13.08
C ARG A 114 -9.79 16.60 -13.18
N VAL A 115 -8.74 16.77 -13.98
CA VAL A 115 -8.26 18.10 -14.37
C VAL A 115 -8.94 18.48 -15.69
N ASN A 116 -9.47 19.69 -15.76
CA ASN A 116 -10.15 20.23 -16.93
C ASN A 116 -9.13 20.84 -17.90
N CYS A 117 -8.51 19.96 -18.69
CA CYS A 117 -7.47 20.29 -19.67
C CYS A 117 -7.65 19.47 -20.96
N SER A 118 -7.15 19.98 -22.09
CA SER A 118 -7.12 19.30 -23.40
C SER A 118 -6.09 18.17 -23.51
N MET A 119 -5.13 18.08 -22.57
CA MET A 119 -4.00 17.14 -22.59
C MET A 119 -3.00 17.35 -23.74
N THR A 120 -3.05 18.50 -24.44
CA THR A 120 -2.21 18.79 -25.61
C THR A 120 -1.37 20.05 -25.42
N GLY A 121 -0.07 19.96 -25.72
CA GLY A 121 0.85 21.08 -25.53
C GLY A 121 0.92 21.54 -24.07
N ASP A 122 0.75 22.84 -23.86
CA ASP A 122 0.87 23.49 -22.55
C ASP A 122 -0.41 23.37 -21.67
N ASP A 123 -1.55 22.98 -22.25
CA ASP A 123 -2.79 22.72 -21.51
C ASP A 123 -2.84 21.25 -21.04
N ARG A 124 -1.96 20.95 -20.09
CA ARG A 124 -1.79 19.63 -19.49
C ARG A 124 -1.23 19.74 -18.06
N PRO A 125 -1.68 18.94 -17.09
CA PRO A 125 -1.01 18.84 -15.80
C PRO A 125 0.40 18.24 -15.97
N VAL A 126 1.38 18.78 -15.25
CA VAL A 126 2.69 18.15 -15.05
C VAL A 126 2.59 17.15 -13.91
N VAL A 127 2.03 17.60 -12.78
CA VAL A 127 1.91 16.82 -11.56
C VAL A 127 0.61 17.16 -10.83
N VAL A 128 -0.02 16.14 -10.25
CA VAL A 128 -1.16 16.31 -9.34
C VAL A 128 -0.85 15.62 -8.02
N HIS A 129 -0.89 16.40 -6.94
CA HIS A 129 -0.70 15.96 -5.57
C HIS A 129 -2.05 15.77 -4.87
N VAL A 130 -2.18 14.69 -4.13
CA VAL A 130 -3.35 14.39 -3.30
C VAL A 130 -2.94 14.34 -1.84
N LEU A 131 -3.55 15.20 -1.04
CA LEU A 131 -3.27 15.38 0.38
C LEU A 131 -4.48 15.00 1.24
N ALA A 132 -4.22 14.41 2.41
CA ALA A 132 -5.20 14.12 3.45
C ALA A 132 -4.79 14.81 4.76
N MET A 133 -5.44 15.92 5.09
CA MET A 133 -4.97 16.86 6.13
C MET A 133 -4.98 16.30 7.57
N GLY A 134 -5.69 15.20 7.81
CA GLY A 134 -5.77 14.51 9.11
C GLY A 134 -5.01 13.20 9.19
N ASN A 135 -4.19 12.87 8.19
CA ASN A 135 -3.31 11.71 8.23
C ASN A 135 -1.94 12.07 8.85
N PRO A 136 -1.26 11.14 9.56
CA PRO A 136 0.13 11.30 10.03
C PRO A 136 1.11 11.60 8.90
N PHE A 137 0.86 10.99 7.74
CA PHE A 137 1.52 11.31 6.48
C PHE A 137 0.46 11.96 5.58
N PRO A 138 0.49 13.29 5.41
CA PRO A 138 -0.55 13.99 4.67
C PRO A 138 -0.44 13.77 3.17
N GLU A 139 0.75 13.50 2.64
CA GLU A 139 0.95 13.12 1.23
C GLU A 139 0.43 11.70 0.98
N VAL A 140 -0.67 11.59 0.23
CA VAL A 140 -1.31 10.30 -0.12
C VAL A 140 -0.72 9.74 -1.41
N ALA A 141 -0.67 10.58 -2.45
CA ALA A 141 -0.23 10.20 -3.78
C ALA A 141 0.21 11.43 -4.58
N THR A 142 1.16 11.22 -5.49
CA THR A 142 1.62 12.19 -6.47
C THR A 142 1.58 11.52 -7.84
N TYR A 143 0.87 12.13 -8.79
CA TYR A 143 0.70 11.60 -10.16
C TYR A 143 1.40 12.52 -11.15
N HIS A 144 2.28 11.95 -11.95
CA HIS A 144 2.93 12.64 -13.07
C HIS A 144 2.19 12.30 -14.35
N PHE A 145 1.76 13.32 -15.09
CA PHE A 145 1.06 13.15 -16.36
C PHE A 145 2.00 13.42 -17.53
N THR A 146 1.83 12.65 -18.60
CA THR A 146 2.55 12.82 -19.87
C THR A 146 1.55 13.03 -21.00
N GLU A 147 2.01 13.44 -22.17
CA GLU A 147 1.16 13.57 -23.37
C GLU A 147 0.51 12.24 -23.75
N GLN A 148 1.16 11.12 -23.41
CA GLN A 148 0.66 9.77 -23.64
C GLN A 148 -0.41 9.33 -22.62
N SER A 149 -0.67 10.09 -21.56
CA SER A 149 -1.69 9.74 -20.56
C SER A 149 -3.13 9.85 -21.10
N GLY A 150 -3.36 10.60 -22.18
CA GLY A 150 -4.64 10.68 -22.91
C GLY A 150 -5.76 11.44 -22.21
N ARG A 151 -5.95 11.28 -20.89
CA ARG A 151 -6.91 12.03 -20.08
C ARG A 151 -6.38 12.24 -18.65
N ALA A 152 -6.52 13.45 -18.12
CA ALA A 152 -6.21 13.76 -16.73
C ALA A 152 -7.38 13.41 -15.78
N GLU A 153 -7.75 12.13 -15.70
CA GLU A 153 -8.76 11.64 -14.75
C GLU A 153 -8.21 10.43 -14.01
N ILE A 154 -8.36 10.43 -12.68
CA ILE A 154 -7.89 9.35 -11.80
C ILE A 154 -8.97 9.02 -10.78
N ALA A 155 -9.32 7.73 -10.73
CA ALA A 155 -10.08 7.14 -9.64
C ALA A 155 -9.13 6.29 -8.78
N MET A 156 -9.11 6.50 -7.47
CA MET A 156 -8.28 5.77 -6.53
C MET A 156 -9.02 5.41 -5.24
N ARG A 157 -8.31 4.74 -4.33
CA ARG A 157 -8.76 4.46 -2.96
C ARG A 157 -7.71 4.93 -1.98
N CYS A 158 -8.07 5.88 -1.13
CA CYS A 158 -7.21 6.46 -0.09
C CYS A 158 -7.46 5.78 1.26
N ARG A 159 -6.43 5.78 2.14
CA ARG A 159 -6.60 5.48 3.57
C ARG A 159 -6.73 6.79 4.35
N MET A 160 -7.74 6.90 5.19
CA MET A 160 -7.95 8.04 6.09
C MET A 160 -7.94 7.61 7.55
N ARG A 161 -7.20 8.36 8.39
CA ARG A 161 -7.13 8.12 9.84
C ARG A 161 -8.40 8.54 10.57
N GLN A 162 -8.96 9.69 10.19
CA GLN A 162 -10.01 10.40 10.89
C GLN A 162 -10.74 11.33 9.91
N THR A 163 -11.86 11.90 10.33
CA THR A 163 -12.53 13.01 9.61
C THR A 163 -11.54 14.13 9.32
N ALA A 164 -11.41 14.48 8.04
CA ALA A 164 -10.47 15.48 7.58
C ALA A 164 -10.82 15.96 6.16
N ASP A 165 -10.18 17.05 5.77
CA ASP A 165 -10.19 17.51 4.39
C ASP A 165 -9.22 16.70 3.53
N LEU A 166 -9.71 16.30 2.35
CA LEU A 166 -8.89 15.89 1.22
C LEU A 166 -8.68 17.11 0.33
N VAL A 167 -7.43 17.36 -0.05
CA VAL A 167 -7.03 18.50 -0.89
C VAL A 167 -6.28 17.97 -2.10
N ILE A 168 -6.63 18.45 -3.28
CA ILE A 168 -5.95 18.12 -4.54
C ILE A 168 -5.33 19.39 -5.08
N VAL A 169 -4.04 19.32 -5.43
CA VAL A 169 -3.28 20.41 -6.03
C VAL A 169 -2.75 19.93 -7.38
N ALA A 170 -3.20 20.54 -8.47
CA ALA A 170 -2.74 20.28 -9.82
C ALA A 170 -1.80 21.40 -10.27
N GLU A 171 -0.57 21.07 -10.69
CA GLU A 171 0.34 21.98 -11.36
C GLU A 171 0.28 21.74 -12.88
N MET A 172 0.00 22.78 -13.65
CA MET A 172 -0.08 22.74 -15.12
C MET A 172 1.24 23.14 -15.78
N VAL A 173 1.44 22.78 -17.05
CA VAL A 173 2.66 23.13 -17.82
C VAL A 173 2.80 24.65 -18.00
N ASP A 174 1.69 25.37 -18.18
CA ASP A 174 1.63 26.84 -18.24
C ASP A 174 1.99 27.53 -16.89
N GLY A 175 2.16 26.76 -15.82
CA GLY A 175 2.45 27.24 -14.46
C GLY A 175 1.22 27.56 -13.63
N SER A 176 0.01 27.49 -14.21
CA SER A 176 -1.25 27.64 -13.48
C SER A 176 -1.44 26.51 -12.47
N LEU A 177 -2.28 26.77 -11.46
CA LEU A 177 -2.47 25.87 -10.34
C LEU A 177 -3.96 25.65 -10.09
N GLY A 178 -4.39 24.39 -10.11
CA GLY A 178 -5.73 23.98 -9.70
C GLY A 178 -5.74 23.56 -8.24
N LEU A 179 -6.74 23.99 -7.47
CA LEU A 179 -6.95 23.53 -6.10
C LEU A 179 -8.40 23.12 -5.90
N ALA A 180 -8.60 21.89 -5.43
CA ALA A 180 -9.89 21.35 -5.03
C ALA A 180 -9.82 20.83 -3.58
N ARG A 181 -10.92 20.93 -2.84
CA ARG A 181 -11.04 20.45 -1.46
C ARG A 181 -12.40 19.82 -1.25
N SER A 182 -12.44 18.67 -0.57
CA SER A 182 -13.67 18.06 -0.08
C SER A 182 -13.46 17.56 1.35
N HIS A 183 -14.52 17.62 2.16
CA HIS A 183 -14.48 17.24 3.56
C HIS A 183 -15.12 15.85 3.74
N VAL A 184 -14.35 14.88 4.21
CA VAL A 184 -14.82 13.48 4.34
C VAL A 184 -14.89 13.11 5.82
N ASN A 185 -16.10 12.75 6.26
CA ASN A 185 -16.34 12.27 7.62
C ASN A 185 -16.05 10.77 7.70
N VAL A 186 -15.12 10.36 8.57
CA VAL A 186 -14.73 8.94 8.70
C VAL A 186 -15.27 8.39 10.01
N THR A 187 -16.13 7.37 9.96
CA THR A 187 -16.68 6.73 11.17
C THR A 187 -15.74 5.68 11.75
N LEU A 188 -15.03 4.93 10.90
CA LEU A 188 -14.03 3.92 11.30
C LEU A 188 -12.66 4.26 10.68
N GLY A 189 -11.76 4.82 11.48
CA GLY A 189 -10.41 5.20 11.09
C GLY A 189 -9.49 4.02 10.76
N ALA A 190 -8.53 4.24 9.86
CA ALA A 190 -7.71 3.16 9.27
C ALA A 190 -6.19 3.30 9.38
N CYS A 191 -5.70 4.36 9.99
CA CYS A 191 -4.27 4.59 10.21
C CYS A 191 -4.04 4.59 11.72
N SER A 192 -3.48 3.51 12.26
CA SER A 192 -3.34 3.29 13.72
C SER A 192 -2.23 4.12 14.34
#